data_AF-A0A9Y1BTE4-F1
#
_entry.id   AF-A0A9Y1BTE4-F1
#
_cell.length_a   1.000
_cell.length_b   1.000
_cell.length_c   1.000
_cell.angle_alpha   90.00
_cell.angle_beta   90.00
_cell.angle_gamma   90.00
#
_symmetry.space_group_name_H-M   'P 1'
#
loop_
_entity.id
_entity.type
_entity.pdbx_description
1 polymer ?
#
loop_
_entity_poly.entity_id
_entity_poly.type
_entity_poly.pdbx_seq_one_letter_code
_entity_poly.pdbx_strand_id
1 'polypeptide(L)'
;MKKKYFSFFIIAIFIASILNSVSILAETAPDELELKEGTYVKGRYYTDADNETISTITLSVTKIWNITNSLDVIAIEQKMEYPSGSTDIFFGSTYSTIIMTELVWKHNRTVIYPAAKLKLVNSSDTIEATILDNPDYESMMDVDNLKVVLKDGTSYRIGEIDNSNPDYSKVIGMAFAWAIINAMLIIGYTYTWLAISPDTEDTQTVNYRNGTASVEDISSFTVGGKKYSTVHLQQSKKKVTSGIFSNYFNEVDAYYETKTGFLIKWKEKDYDTDELYIFEPSEIEIKASLIGNIDFSIYGALVAFAVLSFAVVARKKK
;
A
#
# COMPACT_ATOMS: atom_id res chain seq x y z
N MET A 1 -10.11 -16.11 26.16
CA MET A 1 -8.87 -15.37 26.51
C MET A 1 -8.03 -15.03 25.27
N LYS A 2 -7.65 -15.99 24.40
CA LYS A 2 -6.81 -15.73 23.21
C LYS A 2 -7.41 -14.74 22.17
N LYS A 3 -8.72 -14.79 21.89
CA LYS A 3 -9.39 -13.80 20.99
C LYS A 3 -9.22 -12.34 21.46
N LYS A 4 -9.29 -12.07 22.77
CA LYS A 4 -9.13 -10.71 23.33
C LYS A 4 -7.72 -10.15 23.17
N TYR A 5 -6.68 -10.99 23.27
CA TYR A 5 -5.30 -10.55 23.04
C TYR A 5 -5.05 -10.23 21.57
N PHE A 6 -5.65 -10.99 20.66
CA PHE A 6 -5.54 -10.76 19.21
C PHE A 6 -6.17 -9.43 18.77
N SER A 7 -7.39 -9.12 19.24
CA SER A 7 -8.04 -7.82 18.98
C SER A 7 -7.22 -6.66 19.54
N PHE A 8 -6.59 -6.82 20.72
CA PHE A 8 -5.73 -5.81 21.32
C PHE A 8 -4.48 -5.52 20.46
N PHE A 9 -3.86 -6.55 19.86
CA PHE A 9 -2.72 -6.36 18.96
C PHE A 9 -3.08 -5.54 17.73
N ILE A 10 -4.19 -5.84 17.05
CA ILE A 10 -4.62 -5.11 15.85
C ILE A 10 -4.95 -3.64 16.19
N ILE A 11 -5.64 -3.41 17.30
CA ILE A 11 -5.93 -2.05 17.78
C ILE A 11 -4.64 -1.30 18.13
N ALA A 12 -3.65 -1.95 18.77
CA ALA A 12 -2.38 -1.33 19.10
C ALA A 12 -1.54 -0.99 17.86
N ILE A 13 -1.53 -1.86 16.84
CA ILE A 13 -0.89 -1.63 15.54
C ILE A 13 -1.51 -0.41 14.84
N PHE A 14 -2.83 -0.32 14.85
CA PHE A 14 -3.56 0.77 14.25
C PHE A 14 -3.35 2.09 15.00
N ILE A 15 -3.39 2.08 16.33
CA ILE A 15 -3.06 3.25 17.16
C ILE A 15 -1.62 3.70 16.91
N ALA A 16 -0.66 2.78 16.79
CA ALA A 16 0.72 3.12 16.45
C ALA A 16 0.85 3.76 15.06
N SER A 17 0.08 3.27 14.08
CA SER A 17 0.03 3.84 12.72
C SER A 17 -0.54 5.27 12.73
N ILE A 18 -1.64 5.48 13.46
CA ILE A 18 -2.23 6.82 13.65
C ILE A 18 -1.25 7.74 14.37
N LEU A 19 -0.62 7.31 15.46
CA LEU A 19 0.30 8.14 16.23
C LEU A 19 1.54 8.53 15.41
N ASN A 20 2.06 7.61 14.58
CA ASN A 20 3.17 7.91 13.69
C ASN A 20 2.76 8.87 12.56
N SER A 21 1.50 8.82 12.08
CA SER A 21 0.99 9.73 11.02
C SER A 21 0.93 11.21 11.43
N VAL A 22 1.06 11.52 12.72
CA VAL A 22 1.07 12.90 13.25
C VAL A 22 2.51 13.46 13.31
N SER A 23 3.52 12.66 12.99
CA SER A 23 4.93 13.05 13.03
C SER A 23 5.37 13.66 11.70
N ILE A 24 4.95 14.90 11.42
CA ILE A 24 5.45 15.65 10.26
C ILE A 24 6.89 16.08 10.55
N LEU A 25 7.85 15.47 9.84
CA LEU A 25 9.22 15.98 9.76
C LEU A 25 9.25 17.14 8.74
N ALA A 26 10.07 18.17 9.02
CA ALA A 26 10.08 19.48 8.35
C ALA A 26 10.08 19.45 6.80
N GLU A 27 9.53 20.52 6.19
CA GLU A 27 9.39 20.80 4.74
C GLU A 27 9.35 19.54 3.85
N THR A 28 8.27 18.80 4.02
CA THR A 28 7.93 17.61 3.25
C THR A 28 7.03 17.99 2.07
N ALA A 29 7.21 17.31 0.92
CA ALA A 29 6.29 17.44 -0.22
C ALA A 29 4.84 17.19 0.22
N PRO A 30 3.82 17.67 -0.54
CA PRO A 30 2.44 17.32 -0.26
C PRO A 30 2.28 15.82 -0.08
N ASP A 31 1.50 15.36 0.91
CA ASP A 31 1.36 13.94 1.22
C ASP A 31 0.01 13.37 0.70
N GLU A 32 -0.41 13.78 -0.49
CA GLU A 32 -1.64 13.27 -1.12
C GLU A 32 -1.32 12.36 -2.32
N LEU A 33 -1.97 11.18 -2.38
CA LEU A 33 -1.87 10.27 -3.53
C LEU A 33 -2.95 10.55 -4.57
N GLU A 34 -2.60 10.66 -5.85
CA GLU A 34 -3.59 10.80 -6.95
C GLU A 34 -3.65 9.55 -7.85
N LEU A 35 -3.80 8.38 -7.21
CA LEU A 35 -3.86 7.11 -7.92
C LEU A 35 -5.28 6.76 -8.37
N LYS A 36 -5.38 5.90 -9.39
CA LYS A 36 -6.65 5.39 -9.93
C LYS A 36 -6.68 3.88 -10.03
N GLU A 37 -7.86 3.31 -9.82
CA GLU A 37 -8.11 1.88 -9.97
C GLU A 37 -7.77 1.37 -11.38
N GLY A 38 -6.95 0.32 -11.42
CA GLY A 38 -6.44 -0.30 -12.63
C GLY A 38 -5.17 0.35 -13.19
N THR A 39 -4.57 1.31 -12.49
CA THR A 39 -3.15 1.64 -12.70
C THR A 39 -2.30 0.44 -12.28
N TYR A 40 -1.34 0.03 -13.11
CA TYR A 40 -0.38 -1.02 -12.75
C TYR A 40 0.98 -0.85 -13.42
N VAL A 41 1.99 -1.45 -12.79
CA VAL A 41 3.35 -1.62 -13.30
C VAL A 41 3.75 -3.07 -13.09
N LYS A 42 4.21 -3.73 -14.15
CA LYS A 42 4.71 -5.09 -14.11
C LYS A 42 6.14 -5.12 -14.60
N GLY A 43 6.96 -5.94 -13.95
CA GLY A 43 8.39 -6.01 -14.23
C GLY A 43 9.07 -7.24 -13.65
N ARG A 44 10.37 -7.35 -13.90
CA ARG A 44 11.22 -8.41 -13.34
C ARG A 44 11.98 -7.86 -12.15
N TYR A 45 12.11 -8.67 -11.12
CA TYR A 45 12.96 -8.43 -9.96
C TYR A 45 14.15 -9.38 -10.00
N TYR A 46 15.36 -8.86 -9.90
CA TYR A 46 16.61 -9.62 -10.04
C TYR A 46 17.77 -8.95 -9.30
N THR A 47 18.87 -9.69 -9.11
CA THR A 47 20.14 -9.15 -8.62
C THR A 47 21.05 -8.79 -9.78
N ASP A 48 21.80 -7.69 -9.65
CA ASP A 48 22.71 -7.23 -10.70
C ASP A 48 23.82 -8.25 -11.03
N ALA A 49 24.24 -9.03 -10.02
CA ALA A 49 25.32 -10.02 -10.15
C ALA A 49 24.97 -11.16 -11.12
N ASP A 50 23.74 -11.70 -11.04
CA ASP A 50 23.34 -12.88 -11.81
C ASP A 50 22.43 -12.52 -12.99
N ASN A 51 21.77 -11.36 -12.95
CA ASN A 51 20.74 -10.93 -13.90
C ASN A 51 19.61 -11.98 -14.13
N GLU A 52 19.54 -12.97 -13.23
CA GLU A 52 18.53 -14.01 -13.23
C GLU A 52 17.29 -13.48 -12.51
N THR A 53 16.12 -13.74 -13.11
CA THR A 53 14.86 -13.25 -12.55
C THR A 53 14.52 -14.02 -11.29
N ILE A 54 14.58 -13.35 -10.15
CA ILE A 54 14.13 -13.86 -8.85
C ILE A 54 12.61 -13.99 -8.85
N SER A 55 11.93 -12.93 -9.30
CA SER A 55 10.47 -12.93 -9.42
C SER A 55 9.98 -11.98 -10.50
N THR A 56 8.77 -12.22 -10.98
CA THR A 56 7.99 -11.22 -11.70
C THR A 56 7.10 -10.50 -10.70
N ILE A 57 7.19 -9.18 -10.63
CA ILE A 57 6.39 -8.35 -9.73
C ILE A 57 5.37 -7.57 -10.54
N THR A 58 4.12 -7.55 -10.06
CA THR A 58 3.07 -6.65 -10.53
C THR A 58 2.60 -5.80 -9.36
N LEU A 59 2.76 -4.49 -9.48
CA LEU A 59 2.21 -3.49 -8.58
C LEU A 59 0.92 -2.94 -9.21
N SER A 60 -0.17 -2.88 -8.46
CA SER A 60 -1.45 -2.41 -9.01
C SER A 60 -2.31 -1.70 -7.98
N VAL A 61 -3.06 -0.70 -8.43
CA VAL A 61 -4.08 -0.03 -7.63
C VAL A 61 -5.39 -0.78 -7.85
N THR A 62 -5.82 -1.56 -6.87
CA THR A 62 -6.92 -2.51 -7.03
C THR A 62 -8.25 -1.94 -6.59
N LYS A 63 -8.26 -1.03 -5.62
CA LYS A 63 -9.49 -0.43 -5.10
C LYS A 63 -9.25 0.91 -4.41
N ILE A 64 -10.25 1.79 -4.46
CA ILE A 64 -10.29 3.04 -3.70
C ILE A 64 -11.61 3.12 -2.94
N TRP A 65 -11.55 3.23 -1.62
CA TRP A 65 -12.73 3.44 -0.78
C TRP A 65 -12.80 4.88 -0.32
N ASN A 66 -13.95 5.51 -0.51
CA ASN A 66 -14.27 6.77 0.16
C ASN A 66 -15.03 6.43 1.45
N ILE A 67 -14.33 6.50 2.60
CA ILE A 67 -14.91 6.16 3.91
C ILE A 67 -15.76 7.33 4.43
N THR A 68 -15.26 8.56 4.21
CA THR A 68 -15.98 9.82 4.42
C THR A 68 -15.44 10.86 3.43
N ASN A 69 -16.07 12.04 3.36
CA ASN A 69 -15.62 13.17 2.52
C ASN A 69 -14.14 13.59 2.72
N SER A 70 -13.45 13.09 3.75
CA SER A 70 -12.05 13.41 4.07
C SER A 70 -11.14 12.19 4.29
N LEU A 71 -11.65 10.96 4.12
CA LEU A 71 -10.90 9.73 4.39
C LEU A 71 -11.02 8.78 3.20
N ASP A 72 -10.15 8.99 2.21
CA ASP A 72 -9.97 8.05 1.11
C ASP A 72 -8.88 7.03 1.48
N VAL A 73 -9.16 5.75 1.23
CA VAL A 73 -8.22 4.64 1.38
C VAL A 73 -7.97 4.01 0.03
N ILE A 74 -6.70 3.77 -0.27
CA ILE A 74 -6.26 3.12 -1.50
C ILE A 74 -5.75 1.72 -1.15
N ALA A 75 -6.19 0.71 -1.89
CA ALA A 75 -5.57 -0.62 -1.91
C ALA A 75 -4.56 -0.69 -3.04
N ILE A 76 -3.30 -0.94 -2.67
CA ILE A 76 -2.21 -1.19 -3.60
C ILE A 76 -1.80 -2.66 -3.43
N GLU A 77 -1.99 -3.47 -4.46
CA GLU A 77 -1.62 -4.88 -4.49
C GLU A 77 -0.25 -5.08 -5.13
N GLN A 78 0.63 -5.78 -4.41
CA GLN A 78 1.87 -6.34 -4.91
C GLN A 78 1.69 -7.85 -5.10
N LYS A 79 1.78 -8.32 -6.34
CA LYS A 79 1.82 -9.74 -6.70
C LYS A 79 3.24 -10.11 -7.12
N MET A 80 3.81 -11.12 -6.48
CA MET A 80 5.14 -11.66 -6.76
C MET A 80 5.03 -13.11 -7.24
N GLU A 81 5.57 -13.40 -8.42
CA GLU A 81 5.55 -14.72 -9.05
C GLU A 81 6.98 -15.25 -9.18
N TYR A 82 7.28 -16.38 -8.54
CA TYR A 82 8.63 -16.96 -8.46
C TYR A 82 8.80 -18.11 -9.46
N PRO A 83 9.78 -18.06 -10.39
CA PRO A 83 9.95 -19.08 -11.44
C PRO A 83 10.21 -20.50 -10.92
N SER A 84 11.00 -20.64 -9.86
CA SER A 84 11.39 -21.93 -9.24
C SER A 84 10.80 -22.13 -7.85
N GLY A 85 9.92 -21.22 -7.42
CA GLY A 85 9.49 -21.08 -6.03
C GLY A 85 10.59 -20.48 -5.15
N SER A 86 10.21 -19.65 -4.18
CA SER A 86 11.15 -19.11 -3.19
C SER A 86 10.72 -19.49 -1.78
N THR A 87 11.70 -19.82 -0.94
CA THR A 87 11.43 -20.05 0.49
C THR A 87 11.26 -18.71 1.16
N ASP A 88 10.04 -18.43 1.62
CA ASP A 88 9.78 -17.23 2.40
C ASP A 88 10.24 -17.45 3.86
N ILE A 89 11.07 -16.53 4.36
CA ILE A 89 11.66 -16.59 5.70
C ILE A 89 10.62 -16.52 6.83
N PHE A 90 9.44 -15.92 6.60
CA PHE A 90 8.40 -15.76 7.60
C PHE A 90 7.54 -17.03 7.75
N PHE A 91 7.43 -17.83 6.70
CA PHE A 91 6.54 -19.01 6.69
C PHE A 91 7.26 -20.34 6.50
N GLY A 92 8.59 -20.34 6.28
CA GLY A 92 9.42 -21.55 6.22
C GLY A 92 9.03 -22.53 5.12
N SER A 93 8.30 -22.07 4.10
CA SER A 93 7.76 -22.87 3.01
C SER A 93 8.08 -22.22 1.67
N THR A 94 8.18 -23.03 0.62
CA THR A 94 8.42 -22.54 -0.73
C THR A 94 7.10 -22.11 -1.37
N TYR A 95 7.04 -20.90 -1.94
CA TYR A 95 5.85 -20.36 -2.61
C TYR A 95 6.15 -20.00 -4.06
N SER A 96 5.20 -20.31 -4.95
CA SER A 96 5.23 -19.91 -6.36
C SER A 96 4.60 -18.53 -6.55
N THR A 97 3.70 -18.12 -5.66
CA THR A 97 3.07 -16.80 -5.72
C THR A 97 2.80 -16.25 -4.33
N ILE A 98 3.12 -14.98 -4.13
CA ILE A 98 2.77 -14.19 -2.96
C ILE A 98 1.98 -12.98 -3.44
N ILE A 99 0.82 -12.74 -2.84
CA ILE A 99 0.02 -11.53 -3.08
C ILE A 99 -0.14 -10.81 -1.75
N MET A 100 0.27 -9.56 -1.71
CA MET A 100 0.13 -8.67 -0.56
C MET A 100 -0.64 -7.42 -1.00
N THR A 101 -1.58 -6.97 -0.19
CA THR A 101 -2.28 -5.70 -0.43
C THR A 101 -2.06 -4.73 0.72
N GLU A 102 -1.41 -3.61 0.42
CA GLU A 102 -1.27 -2.49 1.34
C GLU A 102 -2.53 -1.62 1.28
N LEU A 103 -3.07 -1.27 2.46
CA LEU A 103 -4.08 -0.23 2.60
C LEU A 103 -3.41 1.06 3.04
N VAL A 104 -3.64 2.14 2.31
CA VAL A 104 -2.94 3.41 2.50
C VAL A 104 -3.95 4.55 2.58
N TRP A 105 -3.78 5.44 3.54
CA TRP A 105 -4.52 6.71 3.57
C TRP A 105 -4.08 7.61 2.43
N LYS A 106 -5.03 8.09 1.62
CA LYS A 106 -4.73 8.95 0.48
C LYS A 106 -4.03 10.25 0.86
N HIS A 107 -4.51 10.92 1.93
CA HIS A 107 -4.14 12.30 2.28
C HIS A 107 -2.89 12.44 3.17
N ASN A 108 -2.27 11.33 3.60
CA ASN A 108 -0.99 11.36 4.31
C ASN A 108 -0.05 10.19 3.98
N ARG A 109 -0.42 9.35 3.01
CA ARG A 109 0.35 8.17 2.53
C ARG A 109 0.73 7.15 3.61
N THR A 110 0.09 7.22 4.79
CA THR A 110 0.38 6.31 5.90
C THR A 110 -0.26 4.95 5.63
N VAL A 111 0.52 3.89 5.86
CA VAL A 111 0.05 2.51 5.75
C VAL A 111 -0.85 2.18 6.94
N ILE A 112 -2.06 1.71 6.64
CA ILE A 112 -3.06 1.22 7.59
C ILE A 112 -2.82 -0.26 7.89
N TYR A 113 -2.65 -1.04 6.82
CA TYR A 113 -2.37 -2.47 6.86
C TYR A 113 -1.41 -2.82 5.73
N PRO A 114 -0.19 -3.27 6.03
CA PRO A 114 0.76 -3.73 5.01
C PRO A 114 0.26 -4.95 4.24
N ALA A 115 -0.51 -5.82 4.90
CA ALA A 115 -1.00 -7.07 4.32
C ALA A 115 -2.50 -7.25 4.57
N ALA A 116 -3.35 -6.28 4.20
CA ALA A 116 -4.81 -6.40 4.30
C ALA A 116 -5.38 -7.61 3.55
N LYS A 117 -4.67 -8.03 2.51
CA LYS A 117 -4.76 -9.36 1.93
C LYS A 117 -3.36 -9.94 1.90
N LEU A 118 -3.22 -11.17 2.37
CA LEU A 118 -2.05 -12.00 2.19
C LEU A 118 -2.48 -13.33 1.58
N LYS A 119 -2.03 -13.61 0.37
CA LYS A 119 -2.24 -14.89 -0.29
C LYS A 119 -0.91 -15.53 -0.61
N LEU A 120 -0.72 -16.73 -0.10
CA LEU A 120 0.45 -17.57 -0.32
C LEU A 120 0.02 -18.79 -1.12
N VAL A 121 0.64 -19.00 -2.28
CA VAL A 121 0.34 -20.12 -3.17
C VAL A 121 1.62 -20.90 -3.41
N ASN A 122 1.55 -22.22 -3.25
CA ASN A 122 2.59 -23.14 -3.69
C ASN A 122 1.98 -24.33 -4.47
N SER A 123 2.81 -25.28 -4.89
CA SER A 123 2.37 -26.42 -5.71
C SER A 123 1.36 -27.34 -5.02
N SER A 124 1.29 -27.32 -3.70
CA SER A 124 0.41 -28.16 -2.90
C SER A 124 -0.64 -27.39 -2.11
N ASP A 125 -0.42 -26.14 -1.74
CA ASP A 125 -1.15 -25.41 -0.70
C ASP A 125 -1.46 -23.98 -1.11
N THR A 126 -2.66 -23.52 -0.75
CA THR A 126 -3.05 -22.11 -0.80
C THR A 126 -3.51 -21.70 0.58
N ILE A 127 -2.95 -20.61 1.09
CA ILE A 127 -3.37 -19.99 2.33
C ILE A 127 -3.67 -18.53 2.01
N GLU A 128 -4.87 -18.08 2.34
CA GLU A 128 -5.29 -16.69 2.14
C GLU A 128 -5.82 -16.13 3.45
N ALA A 129 -5.35 -14.94 3.84
CA ALA A 129 -5.86 -14.14 4.93
C ALA A 129 -6.30 -12.78 4.37
N THR A 130 -7.57 -12.39 4.55
CA THR A 130 -8.11 -11.14 3.98
C THR A 130 -9.09 -10.43 4.93
N ILE A 131 -8.99 -9.11 4.99
CA ILE A 131 -9.97 -8.21 5.62
C ILE A 131 -10.78 -7.40 4.58
N LEU A 132 -10.51 -7.59 3.28
CA LEU A 132 -11.06 -6.77 2.19
C LEU A 132 -12.45 -7.20 1.70
N ASP A 133 -13.03 -8.26 2.28
CA ASP A 133 -14.33 -8.79 1.88
C ASP A 133 -15.51 -7.87 2.27
N ASN A 134 -15.27 -6.80 3.03
CA ASN A 134 -16.31 -5.86 3.50
C ASN A 134 -15.92 -4.40 3.18
N PRO A 135 -16.82 -3.57 2.59
CA PRO A 135 -16.43 -2.29 2.00
C PRO A 135 -16.45 -1.10 2.96
N ASP A 136 -16.89 -1.24 4.21
CA ASP A 136 -16.92 -0.15 5.18
C ASP A 136 -15.74 -0.22 6.18
N TYR A 137 -15.37 0.95 6.70
CA TYR A 137 -14.24 1.13 7.59
C TYR A 137 -14.37 0.36 8.90
N GLU A 138 -15.55 0.36 9.52
CA GLU A 138 -15.77 -0.37 10.78
C GLU A 138 -15.52 -1.86 10.59
N SER A 139 -15.95 -2.40 9.45
CA SER A 139 -15.76 -3.79 9.11
C SER A 139 -14.32 -4.15 8.78
N MET A 140 -13.54 -3.25 8.17
CA MET A 140 -12.09 -3.43 7.96
C MET A 140 -11.32 -3.42 9.29
N MET A 141 -11.86 -2.77 10.31
CA MET A 141 -11.28 -2.69 11.65
C MET A 141 -11.71 -3.86 12.56
N ASP A 142 -12.75 -4.59 12.18
CA ASP A 142 -13.23 -5.72 12.94
C ASP A 142 -12.48 -7.01 12.58
N VAL A 143 -11.70 -7.48 13.56
CA VAL A 143 -10.94 -8.73 13.45
C VAL A 143 -11.81 -9.96 13.19
N ASP A 144 -13.08 -9.93 13.60
CA ASP A 144 -13.99 -11.04 13.37
C ASP A 144 -14.32 -11.20 11.88
N ASN A 145 -14.10 -10.15 11.06
CA ASN A 145 -14.22 -10.19 9.61
C ASN A 145 -12.97 -10.76 8.91
N LEU A 146 -11.87 -11.01 9.62
CA LEU A 146 -10.72 -11.68 9.02
C LEU A 146 -11.16 -13.06 8.53
N LYS A 147 -10.95 -13.30 7.24
CA LYS A 147 -11.22 -14.57 6.59
C LYS A 147 -9.92 -15.32 6.33
N VAL A 148 -9.90 -16.59 6.71
CA VAL A 148 -8.82 -17.53 6.41
C VAL A 148 -9.36 -18.59 5.45
N VAL A 149 -8.71 -18.75 4.30
CA VAL A 149 -8.99 -19.81 3.33
C VAL A 149 -7.87 -20.84 3.38
N LEU A 150 -8.25 -22.10 3.59
CA LEU A 150 -7.33 -23.24 3.63
C LEU A 150 -7.12 -23.84 2.23
N LYS A 151 -6.15 -24.75 2.12
CA LYS A 151 -5.77 -25.47 0.89
C LYS A 151 -6.95 -26.07 0.13
N ASP A 152 -7.88 -26.68 0.86
CA ASP A 152 -9.04 -27.39 0.29
C ASP A 152 -10.15 -26.43 -0.20
N GLY A 153 -9.92 -25.12 -0.09
CA GLY A 153 -10.88 -24.08 -0.41
C GLY A 153 -11.85 -23.77 0.74
N THR A 154 -11.76 -24.48 1.87
CA THR A 154 -12.60 -24.21 3.02
C THR A 154 -12.21 -22.87 3.63
N SER A 155 -13.22 -22.01 3.85
CA SER A 155 -13.02 -20.67 4.37
C SER A 155 -13.68 -20.50 5.74
N TYR A 156 -12.99 -19.82 6.65
CA TYR A 156 -13.49 -19.50 7.98
C TYR A 156 -13.37 -18.00 8.25
N ARG A 157 -14.40 -17.40 8.85
CA ARG A 157 -14.28 -16.10 9.51
C ARG A 157 -13.87 -16.30 10.96
N ILE A 158 -12.95 -15.49 11.46
CA ILE A 158 -12.42 -15.62 12.83
C ILE A 158 -13.53 -15.45 13.89
N GLY A 159 -14.51 -14.58 13.63
CA GLY A 159 -15.66 -14.39 14.51
C GLY A 159 -16.54 -15.65 14.62
N GLU A 160 -16.64 -16.42 13.54
CA GLU A 160 -17.61 -17.51 13.39
C GLU A 160 -17.05 -18.88 13.77
N ILE A 161 -15.72 -19.06 13.79
CA ILE A 161 -15.12 -20.34 14.14
C ILE A 161 -15.13 -20.59 15.66
N ASP A 162 -15.72 -21.72 16.06
CA ASP A 162 -15.77 -22.20 17.44
C ASP A 162 -14.53 -23.04 17.81
N ASN A 163 -14.29 -23.22 19.12
CA ASN A 163 -13.13 -23.94 19.64
C ASN A 163 -13.21 -25.48 19.52
N SER A 164 -14.37 -26.01 19.17
CA SER A 164 -14.59 -27.45 18.95
C SER A 164 -14.29 -27.86 17.51
N ASN A 165 -14.24 -26.90 16.58
CA ASN A 165 -13.87 -27.11 15.20
C ASN A 165 -12.42 -27.66 15.11
N PRO A 166 -12.18 -28.77 14.38
CA PRO A 166 -10.86 -29.38 14.27
C PRO A 166 -9.80 -28.46 13.66
N ASP A 167 -10.20 -27.47 12.85
CA ASP A 167 -9.29 -26.51 12.22
C ASP A 167 -9.10 -25.21 13.02
N TYR A 168 -9.77 -25.07 14.17
CA TYR A 168 -9.69 -23.87 15.02
C TYR A 168 -8.25 -23.44 15.32
N SER A 169 -7.40 -24.38 15.75
CA SER A 169 -6.01 -24.06 16.08
C SER A 169 -5.20 -23.57 14.88
N LYS A 170 -5.46 -24.11 13.68
CA LYS A 170 -4.77 -23.70 12.45
C LYS A 170 -5.23 -22.30 12.02
N VAL A 171 -6.54 -22.09 11.97
CA VAL A 171 -7.16 -20.81 11.57
C VAL A 171 -6.73 -19.68 12.50
N ILE A 172 -6.79 -19.90 13.82
CA ILE A 172 -6.36 -18.90 14.81
C ILE A 172 -4.84 -18.70 14.78
N GLY A 173 -4.06 -19.75 14.56
CA GLY A 173 -2.60 -19.64 14.39
C GLY A 173 -2.21 -18.78 13.19
N MET A 174 -2.88 -18.97 12.06
CA MET A 174 -2.67 -18.18 10.85
C MET A 174 -3.03 -16.71 11.06
N ALA A 175 -4.19 -16.45 11.67
CA ALA A 175 -4.62 -15.10 12.02
C ALA A 175 -3.58 -14.40 12.91
N PHE A 176 -3.06 -15.10 13.93
CA PHE A 176 -2.03 -14.57 14.82
C PHE A 176 -0.72 -14.24 14.09
N ALA A 177 -0.24 -15.13 13.21
CA ALA A 177 0.96 -14.88 12.40
C ALA A 177 0.76 -13.67 11.48
N TRP A 178 -0.39 -13.58 10.82
CA TRP A 178 -0.77 -12.44 9.97
C TRP A 178 -0.74 -11.11 10.72
N ALA A 179 -1.27 -11.04 11.94
CA ALA A 179 -1.23 -9.80 12.72
C ALA A 179 0.19 -9.43 13.16
N ILE A 180 1.03 -10.41 13.53
CA ILE A 180 2.44 -10.16 13.86
C ILE A 180 3.16 -9.55 12.64
N ILE A 181 2.96 -10.11 11.45
CA ILE A 181 3.58 -9.61 10.23
C ILE A 181 3.15 -8.16 9.95
N ASN A 182 1.85 -7.87 10.02
CA ASN A 182 1.36 -6.49 9.88
C ASN A 182 1.97 -5.56 10.94
N ALA A 183 2.10 -6.00 12.20
CA ALA A 183 2.71 -5.21 13.27
C ALA A 183 4.18 -4.86 12.96
N MET A 184 4.96 -5.87 12.57
CA MET A 184 6.38 -5.71 12.25
C MET A 184 6.56 -4.81 11.03
N LEU A 185 5.74 -5.00 10.00
CA LEU A 185 5.80 -4.20 8.79
C LEU A 185 5.37 -2.75 9.03
N ILE A 186 4.36 -2.46 9.84
CA ILE A 186 3.99 -1.07 10.19
C ILE A 186 5.10 -0.35 10.93
N ILE A 187 5.80 -1.04 11.84
CA ILE A 187 6.96 -0.48 12.53
C ILE A 187 8.11 -0.20 11.54
N GLY A 188 8.25 -1.03 10.49
CA GLY A 188 9.27 -0.86 9.45
C GLY A 188 8.89 0.14 8.33
N TYR A 189 7.60 0.28 8.04
CA TYR A 189 7.05 0.92 6.84
C TYR A 189 5.80 1.74 7.20
N THR A 190 5.97 2.76 8.05
CA THR A 190 4.89 3.68 8.44
C THR A 190 4.24 4.35 7.22
N TYR A 191 5.06 4.78 6.26
CA TYR A 191 4.63 5.38 5.00
C TYR A 191 4.80 4.38 3.86
N THR A 192 3.88 4.41 2.90
CA THR A 192 4.00 3.55 1.72
C THR A 192 5.23 3.91 0.90
N TRP A 193 5.78 2.92 0.23
CA TRP A 193 6.90 3.06 -0.70
C TRP A 193 6.47 2.85 -2.16
N LEU A 194 5.21 2.46 -2.39
CA LEU A 194 4.68 2.14 -3.70
C LEU A 194 4.16 3.38 -4.44
N ALA A 195 4.00 4.50 -3.73
CA ALA A 195 3.57 5.76 -4.30
C ALA A 195 4.02 6.98 -3.49
N ILE A 196 4.24 8.08 -4.21
CA ILE A 196 4.48 9.42 -3.68
C ILE A 196 3.41 10.38 -4.17
N SER A 197 3.43 11.62 -3.68
CA SER A 197 2.59 12.66 -4.25
C SER A 197 3.06 13.05 -5.66
N PRO A 198 2.13 13.25 -6.62
CA PRO A 198 2.48 13.77 -7.94
C PRO A 198 2.96 15.22 -7.90
N ASP A 199 2.66 15.96 -6.83
CA ASP A 199 3.10 17.36 -6.64
C ASP A 199 4.49 17.46 -5.98
N THR A 200 5.23 16.35 -5.94
CA THR A 200 6.61 16.34 -5.44
C THR A 200 7.52 17.10 -6.41
N GLU A 201 8.27 18.06 -5.88
CA GLU A 201 9.21 18.89 -6.65
C GLU A 201 10.68 18.52 -6.38
N ASP A 202 11.56 18.92 -7.29
CA ASP A 202 13.01 18.72 -7.16
C ASP A 202 13.53 19.28 -5.83
N THR A 203 14.50 18.57 -5.23
CA THR A 203 15.16 18.93 -3.96
C THR A 203 14.30 18.88 -2.70
N GLN A 204 13.02 18.52 -2.81
CA GLN A 204 12.17 18.30 -1.64
C GLN A 204 12.56 17.01 -0.90
N THR A 205 12.12 16.93 0.36
CA THR A 205 12.13 15.67 1.10
C THR A 205 10.73 15.08 1.13
N VAL A 206 10.64 13.76 1.11
CA VAL A 206 9.36 13.06 1.21
C VAL A 206 9.39 12.03 2.33
N ASN A 207 8.26 11.86 3.00
CA ASN A 207 8.05 10.72 3.88
C ASN A 207 8.11 9.43 3.04
N TYR A 208 8.98 8.50 3.44
CA TYR A 208 9.24 7.26 2.70
C TYR A 208 9.61 6.12 3.65
N ARG A 209 8.88 5.00 3.59
CA ARG A 209 9.03 3.87 4.53
C ARG A 209 8.92 4.34 5.98
N ASN A 210 9.93 4.17 6.83
CA ASN A 210 9.98 4.70 8.19
C ASN A 210 11.05 5.80 8.35
N GLY A 211 11.12 6.68 7.35
CA GLY A 211 12.03 7.81 7.37
C GLY A 211 11.68 8.82 6.29
N THR A 212 12.72 9.47 5.78
CA THR A 212 12.62 10.41 4.67
C THR A 212 13.49 9.94 3.52
N ALA A 213 13.20 10.45 2.34
CA ALA A 213 14.02 10.34 1.16
C ALA A 213 14.10 11.70 0.45
N SER A 214 15.17 11.94 -0.29
CA SER A 214 15.40 13.16 -1.04
C SER A 214 14.94 12.98 -2.48
N VAL A 215 14.36 14.02 -3.06
CA VAL A 215 14.09 14.09 -4.50
C VAL A 215 15.35 14.61 -5.18
N GLU A 216 15.97 13.76 -6.00
CA GLU A 216 17.24 14.07 -6.65
C GLU A 216 17.03 14.78 -7.99
N ASP A 217 16.12 14.27 -8.82
CA ASP A 217 15.85 14.81 -10.15
C ASP A 217 14.49 14.39 -10.71
N ILE A 218 14.00 15.18 -11.67
CA ILE A 218 12.98 14.76 -12.64
C ILE A 218 13.66 14.32 -13.93
N SER A 219 13.53 13.04 -14.24
CA SER A 219 14.12 12.38 -15.41
C SER A 219 13.05 11.79 -16.33
N SER A 220 13.49 11.07 -17.35
CA SER A 220 12.59 10.35 -18.24
C SER A 220 12.99 8.90 -18.38
N PHE A 221 11.98 8.03 -18.38
CA PHE A 221 12.12 6.60 -18.40
C PHE A 221 11.34 6.00 -19.58
N THR A 222 11.90 4.99 -20.27
CA THR A 222 11.25 4.39 -21.45
C THR A 222 10.95 2.92 -21.22
N VAL A 223 9.68 2.53 -21.39
CA VAL A 223 9.22 1.14 -21.29
C VAL A 223 8.33 0.81 -22.48
N GLY A 224 8.64 -0.29 -23.18
CA GLY A 224 7.83 -0.74 -24.33
C GLY A 224 7.69 0.33 -25.43
N GLY A 225 8.69 1.20 -25.59
CA GLY A 225 8.67 2.32 -26.55
C GLY A 225 7.85 3.55 -26.11
N LYS A 226 7.24 3.55 -24.93
CA LYS A 226 6.57 4.71 -24.33
C LYS A 226 7.51 5.41 -23.35
N LYS A 227 7.56 6.75 -23.43
CA LYS A 227 8.35 7.60 -22.54
C LYS A 227 7.47 8.12 -21.39
N TYR A 228 7.97 7.99 -20.18
CA TYR A 228 7.37 8.47 -18.95
C TYR A 228 8.29 9.51 -18.33
N SER A 229 7.74 10.59 -17.79
CA SER A 229 8.49 11.49 -16.92
C SER A 229 8.46 10.93 -15.51
N THR A 230 9.61 10.95 -14.83
CA THR A 230 9.77 10.30 -13.53
C THR A 230 10.38 11.23 -12.49
N VAL A 231 9.88 11.17 -11.26
CA VAL A 231 10.56 11.70 -10.07
C VAL A 231 11.50 10.62 -9.56
N HIS A 232 12.79 10.95 -9.46
CA HIS A 232 13.81 10.10 -8.88
C HIS A 232 14.02 10.45 -7.41
N LEU A 233 13.86 9.46 -6.55
CA LEU A 233 13.93 9.56 -5.11
C LEU A 233 15.06 8.69 -4.60
N GLN A 234 15.90 9.26 -3.75
CA GLN A 234 17.00 8.55 -3.10
C GLN A 234 16.82 8.50 -1.59
N GLN A 235 16.91 7.30 -1.04
CA GLN A 235 17.04 7.05 0.40
C GLN A 235 18.42 6.48 0.68
N SER A 236 19.22 7.18 1.48
CA SER A 236 20.51 6.67 1.94
C SER A 236 20.33 5.53 2.97
N LYS A 237 21.34 4.66 3.06
CA LYS A 237 21.41 3.63 4.09
C LYS A 237 21.25 4.23 5.49
N LYS A 238 20.38 3.63 6.31
CA LYS A 238 20.13 4.12 7.67
C LYS A 238 19.92 2.96 8.63
N LYS A 239 20.62 2.99 9.76
CA LYS A 239 20.30 2.14 10.91
C LYS A 239 19.37 2.88 11.85
N VAL A 240 18.18 2.35 12.10
CA VAL A 240 17.26 2.85 13.12
C VAL A 240 17.16 1.82 14.23
N THR A 241 17.55 2.24 15.44
CA THR A 241 17.43 1.41 16.64
C THR A 241 16.23 1.91 17.44
N SER A 242 15.16 1.11 17.54
CA SER A 242 14.02 1.40 18.42
C SER A 242 13.88 0.31 19.48
N GLY A 243 14.41 0.57 20.68
CA GLY A 243 14.31 -0.38 21.80
C GLY A 243 14.95 -1.74 21.49
N ILE A 244 14.14 -2.79 21.42
CA ILE A 244 14.56 -4.19 21.22
C ILE A 244 14.80 -4.57 19.75
N PHE A 245 14.40 -3.72 18.79
CA PHE A 245 14.55 -4.00 17.37
C PHE A 245 15.52 -3.00 16.72
N SER A 246 16.48 -3.52 15.97
CA SER A 246 17.30 -2.74 15.04
C SER A 246 16.77 -2.99 13.62
N ASN A 247 16.31 -1.94 12.96
CA ASN A 247 15.95 -1.98 11.56
C ASN A 247 17.06 -1.34 10.74
N TYR A 248 17.47 -2.04 9.69
CA TYR A 248 18.42 -1.56 8.70
C TYR A 248 17.63 -1.18 7.46
N PHE A 249 17.76 0.07 7.03
CA PHE A 249 17.23 0.54 5.77
C PHE A 249 18.33 0.48 4.73
N ASN A 250 18.02 -0.24 3.67
CA ASN A 250 18.82 -0.32 2.47
C ASN A 250 18.92 1.05 1.79
N GLU A 251 19.92 1.20 0.95
CA GLU A 251 19.96 2.33 0.01
C GLU A 251 18.90 2.08 -1.04
N VAL A 252 18.08 3.06 -1.38
CA VAL A 252 17.03 2.91 -2.38
C VAL A 252 17.08 4.06 -3.36
N ASP A 253 17.14 3.72 -4.65
CA ASP A 253 16.83 4.62 -5.77
C ASP A 253 15.48 4.21 -6.35
N ALA A 254 14.47 5.05 -6.24
CA ALA A 254 13.12 4.76 -6.71
C ALA A 254 12.63 5.82 -7.71
N TYR A 255 11.93 5.38 -8.74
CA TYR A 255 11.45 6.23 -9.83
C TYR A 255 9.93 6.15 -9.89
N TYR A 256 9.27 7.29 -9.74
CA TYR A 256 7.80 7.40 -9.71
C TYR A 256 7.31 8.17 -10.91
N GLU A 257 6.18 7.78 -11.48
CA GLU A 257 5.60 8.51 -12.61
C GLU A 257 5.12 9.91 -12.18
N THR A 258 5.58 10.97 -12.84
CA THR A 258 5.33 12.36 -12.39
C THR A 258 3.85 12.74 -12.23
N LYS A 259 2.94 12.20 -13.06
CA LYS A 259 1.52 12.61 -13.02
C LYS A 259 0.70 11.90 -11.95
N THR A 260 1.15 10.72 -11.51
CA THR A 260 0.39 9.87 -10.59
C THR A 260 1.15 9.55 -9.31
N GLY A 261 2.46 9.78 -9.30
CA GLY A 261 3.34 9.39 -8.22
C GLY A 261 3.49 7.88 -8.03
N PHE A 262 3.07 7.06 -9.00
CA PHE A 262 3.12 5.59 -8.87
C PHE A 262 4.51 5.04 -9.18
N LEU A 263 4.99 4.07 -8.38
CA LEU A 263 6.31 3.48 -8.53
C LEU A 263 6.45 2.75 -9.88
N ILE A 264 7.43 3.16 -10.69
CA ILE A 264 7.77 2.55 -11.98
C ILE A 264 8.94 1.58 -11.86
N LYS A 265 9.96 1.98 -11.10
CA LYS A 265 11.24 1.27 -11.02
C LYS A 265 11.85 1.50 -9.66
N TRP A 266 12.55 0.51 -9.13
CA TRP A 266 13.44 0.75 -7.99
C TRP A 266 14.71 -0.08 -8.09
N LYS A 267 15.72 0.40 -7.38
CA LYS A 267 16.96 -0.30 -7.07
C LYS A 267 17.15 -0.24 -5.57
N GLU A 268 17.54 -1.34 -4.98
CA GLU A 268 17.74 -1.46 -3.54
C GLU A 268 19.08 -2.12 -3.28
N LYS A 269 19.95 -1.43 -2.55
CA LYS A 269 21.26 -1.96 -2.16
C LYS A 269 21.21 -2.42 -0.71
N ASP A 270 21.37 -3.72 -0.52
CA ASP A 270 21.34 -4.34 0.80
C ASP A 270 22.34 -3.66 1.75
N TYR A 271 21.89 -3.41 2.98
CA TYR A 271 22.67 -2.70 3.97
C TYR A 271 23.95 -3.45 4.34
N ASP A 272 23.86 -4.78 4.53
CA ASP A 272 24.93 -5.62 5.07
C ASP A 272 25.80 -6.24 3.97
N THR A 273 25.20 -6.70 2.87
CA THR A 273 25.92 -7.42 1.79
C THR A 273 26.39 -6.53 0.65
N ASP A 274 25.89 -5.29 0.58
CA ASP A 274 26.06 -4.39 -0.57
C ASP A 274 25.50 -4.94 -1.90
N GLU A 275 24.74 -6.03 -1.87
CA GLU A 275 24.11 -6.61 -3.05
C GLU A 275 23.02 -5.69 -3.61
N LEU A 276 22.96 -5.58 -4.94
CA LEU A 276 22.03 -4.71 -5.64
C LEU A 276 20.87 -5.51 -6.21
N TYR A 277 19.68 -5.20 -5.72
CA TYR A 277 18.41 -5.72 -6.19
C TYR A 277 17.71 -4.69 -7.08
N ILE A 278 17.14 -5.13 -8.20
CA ILE A 278 16.58 -4.25 -9.22
C ILE A 278 15.19 -4.75 -9.60
N PHE A 279 14.20 -3.86 -9.53
CA PHE A 279 12.92 -4.04 -10.22
C PHE A 279 12.92 -3.25 -11.52
N GLU A 280 12.89 -3.96 -12.64
CA GLU A 280 12.88 -3.37 -13.97
C GLU A 280 11.51 -3.58 -14.63
N PRO A 281 10.76 -2.50 -14.94
CA PRO A 281 9.44 -2.59 -15.53
C PRO A 281 9.50 -3.09 -16.99
N SER A 282 8.55 -3.95 -17.35
CA SER A 282 8.32 -4.42 -18.71
C SER A 282 6.98 -3.92 -19.27
N GLU A 283 6.01 -3.62 -18.42
CA GLU A 283 4.67 -3.18 -18.80
C GLU A 283 4.15 -2.15 -17.80
N ILE A 284 3.51 -1.10 -18.31
CA ILE A 284 2.96 0.00 -17.51
C ILE A 284 1.62 0.41 -18.10
N GLU A 285 0.60 0.46 -17.26
CA GLU A 285 -0.67 1.12 -17.53
C GLU A 285 -0.92 2.17 -16.44
N ILE A 286 -0.83 3.45 -16.81
CA ILE A 286 -1.16 4.56 -15.91
C ILE A 286 -2.51 5.11 -16.30
N LYS A 287 -3.49 5.04 -15.40
CA LYS A 287 -4.75 5.77 -15.54
C LYS A 287 -4.60 7.13 -14.89
N ALA A 288 -4.38 8.15 -15.71
CA ALA A 288 -4.25 9.51 -15.22
C ALA A 288 -5.59 10.07 -14.70
N SER A 289 -5.51 10.96 -13.70
CA SER A 289 -6.56 11.95 -13.45
C SER A 289 -6.86 12.71 -14.75
N LEU A 290 -8.12 12.68 -15.19
CA LEU A 290 -8.60 13.75 -16.08
C LEU A 290 -8.74 14.93 -15.12
N ILE A 291 -7.68 15.73 -15.00
CA ILE A 291 -7.77 17.00 -14.28
C ILE A 291 -8.74 17.86 -15.08
N GLY A 292 -10.00 17.81 -14.71
CA GLY A 292 -10.91 18.91 -14.88
C GLY A 292 -10.98 19.61 -13.55
N ASN A 293 -10.08 20.58 -13.32
CA ASN A 293 -10.40 21.71 -12.46
C ASN A 293 -11.71 22.29 -13.01
N ILE A 294 -12.82 21.94 -12.37
CA ILE A 294 -13.91 22.88 -12.20
C ILE A 294 -13.91 23.16 -10.70
N ASP A 295 -13.04 24.10 -10.32
CA ASP A 295 -13.45 25.10 -9.34
C ASP A 295 -14.91 25.44 -9.65
N PHE A 296 -15.82 25.13 -8.73
CA PHE A 296 -17.07 25.85 -8.68
C PHE A 296 -16.71 27.28 -8.29
N SER A 297 -16.32 28.04 -9.30
CA SER A 297 -16.21 29.49 -9.23
C SER A 297 -17.53 30.01 -8.68
N ILE A 298 -17.41 31.04 -7.86
CA ILE A 298 -18.47 31.86 -7.25
C ILE A 298 -19.68 32.15 -8.16
N TYR A 299 -19.55 32.02 -9.49
CA TYR A 299 -20.64 32.10 -10.46
C TYR A 299 -21.71 31.00 -10.30
N GLY A 300 -21.37 29.77 -9.91
CA GLY A 300 -22.35 28.70 -9.65
C GLY A 300 -23.21 28.98 -8.40
N ALA A 301 -22.62 29.58 -7.38
CA ALA A 301 -23.32 30.04 -6.18
C ALA A 301 -24.18 31.30 -6.46
N LEU A 302 -23.72 32.23 -7.30
CA LEU A 302 -24.48 33.44 -7.67
C LEU A 302 -25.67 33.14 -8.61
N VAL A 303 -25.54 32.17 -9.52
CA VAL A 303 -26.67 31.69 -10.33
C VAL A 303 -27.66 30.88 -9.49
N ALA A 304 -27.19 30.08 -8.52
CA ALA A 304 -28.07 29.42 -7.54
C ALA A 304 -28.83 30.44 -6.66
N PHE A 305 -28.19 31.54 -6.25
CA PHE A 305 -28.86 32.63 -5.54
C PHE A 305 -29.84 33.42 -6.43
N ALA A 306 -29.55 33.63 -7.72
CA ALA A 306 -30.47 34.27 -8.66
C ALA A 306 -31.70 33.39 -8.98
N VAL A 307 -31.51 32.06 -9.10
CA VAL A 307 -32.59 31.08 -9.32
C VAL A 307 -33.44 30.88 -8.06
N LEU A 308 -32.85 30.87 -6.87
CA LEU A 308 -33.57 30.86 -5.59
C LEU A 308 -34.34 32.17 -5.35
N SER A 309 -33.79 33.32 -5.75
CA SER A 309 -34.48 34.62 -5.68
C SER A 309 -35.67 34.71 -6.64
N PHE A 310 -35.55 34.15 -7.86
CA PHE A 310 -36.67 34.05 -8.81
C PHE A 310 -37.75 33.05 -8.33
N ALA A 311 -37.37 31.94 -7.69
CA ALA A 311 -38.31 30.97 -7.13
C ALA A 311 -39.10 31.53 -5.93
N VAL A 312 -38.49 32.40 -5.11
CA VAL A 312 -39.16 33.08 -3.99
C VAL A 312 -40.10 34.20 -4.47
N VAL A 313 -39.75 34.91 -5.55
CA VAL A 313 -40.64 35.92 -6.16
C VAL A 313 -41.80 35.27 -6.94
N ALA A 314 -41.56 34.14 -7.62
CA ALA A 314 -42.62 33.40 -8.32
C ALA A 314 -43.60 32.67 -7.37
N ARG A 315 -43.18 32.33 -6.14
CA ARG A 315 -44.08 31.80 -5.09
C ARG A 315 -44.92 32.85 -4.37
N LYS A 316 -44.63 34.15 -4.50
CA LYS A 316 -45.47 35.24 -3.96
C LYS A 316 -46.55 35.76 -4.91
N LYS A 317 -46.70 35.16 -6.10
CA LYS A 317 -47.79 35.44 -7.05
C LYS A 317 -48.54 34.17 -7.49
N LYS A 318 -48.91 33.35 -6.52
CA LYS A 318 -50.12 32.52 -6.54
C LYS A 318 -50.74 32.56 -5.16
#